data_AF-A0A7V9IDL8-F1
#
_entry.id   AF-A0A7V9IDL8-F1
#
_cell.length_a   1.000
_cell.length_b   1.000
_cell.length_c   1.000
_cell.angle_alpha   90.00
_cell.angle_beta   90.00
_cell.angle_gamma   90.00
#
_symmetry.space_group_name_H-M   'P 1'
#
loop_
_entity.id
_entity.type
_entity.pdbx_description
1 polymer ?
#
loop_
_entity_poly.entity_id
_entity_poly.type
_entity_poly.pdbx_seq_one_letter_code
_entity_poly.pdbx_strand_id
1 'polypeptide(L)'
;MKIAKGESVIAVLHSPREKLLGILGEINASGVFIRGIDLSYFEDWCSSIVNDEPFLPMSEYFVPMWRVERIVLDEGDEVNPSMTDQFLKKTGQLMSDY
;
A
#
# COMPACT_ATOMS: atom_id res chain seq x y z
N MET A 1 -0.72 3.36 -19.38
CA MET A 1 -1.75 3.57 -18.32
C MET A 1 -1.33 4.72 -17.42
N LYS A 2 -2.27 5.34 -16.71
CA LYS A 2 -1.99 6.41 -15.73
C LYS A 2 -2.45 5.90 -14.36
N ILE A 3 -1.64 6.12 -13.33
CA ILE A 3 -1.99 5.83 -11.94
C ILE A 3 -3.22 6.66 -11.54
N ALA A 4 -4.24 6.03 -10.98
CA ALA A 4 -5.56 6.58 -10.70
C ALA A 4 -6.07 6.27 -9.29
N LYS A 5 -7.02 7.08 -8.82
CA LYS A 5 -7.68 6.90 -7.53
C LYS A 5 -8.31 5.51 -7.41
N GLY A 6 -8.15 4.89 -6.25
CA GLY A 6 -8.67 3.57 -5.91
C GLY A 6 -7.73 2.42 -6.27
N GLU A 7 -6.62 2.69 -6.97
CA GLU A 7 -5.63 1.67 -7.30
C GLU A 7 -4.69 1.39 -6.12
N SER A 8 -4.26 0.13 -6.02
CA SER A 8 -3.20 -0.27 -5.09
C SER A 8 -1.85 0.21 -5.61
N VAL A 9 -1.09 0.91 -4.78
CA VAL A 9 0.18 1.51 -5.16
C VAL A 9 1.24 1.27 -4.10
N ILE A 10 2.50 1.30 -4.55
CA ILE A 10 3.67 1.38 -3.69
C ILE A 10 4.27 2.79 -3.85
N ALA A 11 4.20 3.59 -2.79
CA ALA A 11 4.88 4.87 -2.73
C ALA A 11 6.26 4.70 -2.08
N VAL A 12 7.30 5.10 -2.80
CA VAL A 12 8.68 5.13 -2.29
C VAL A 12 8.98 6.55 -1.84
N LEU A 13 9.25 6.72 -0.56
CA LEU A 13 9.48 8.02 0.06
C LEU A 13 10.94 8.18 0.45
N HIS A 14 11.35 9.44 0.56
CA HIS A 14 12.66 9.80 1.09
C HIS A 14 12.54 10.76 2.28
N SER A 15 13.64 10.82 3.05
CA SER A 15 13.84 11.72 4.19
C SER A 15 12.68 11.76 5.22
N PRO A 16 12.44 10.68 6.00
CA PRO A 16 13.13 9.38 6.02
C PRO A 16 12.73 8.46 4.87
N ARG A 17 13.56 7.44 4.61
CA ARG A 17 13.28 6.40 3.61
C ARG A 17 12.26 5.42 4.18
N GLU A 18 11.14 5.30 3.49
CA GLU A 18 10.07 4.35 3.82
C GLU A 18 9.35 3.97 2.52
N LYS A 19 8.64 2.85 2.55
CA LYS A 19 7.77 2.42 1.45
C LYS A 19 6.38 2.21 2.00
N LEU A 20 5.39 2.85 1.40
CA LEU A 20 4.00 2.63 1.76
C LEU A 20 3.36 1.74 0.71
N LEU A 21 2.64 0.71 1.16
CA LEU A 21 1.70 -0.05 0.35
C LEU A 21 0.30 0.40 0.72
N GLY A 22 -0.52 0.75 -0.26
CA GLY A 22 -1.89 1.15 0.05
C GLY A 22 -2.74 1.54 -1.15
N ILE A 23 -3.95 1.96 -0.87
CA ILE A 23 -4.93 2.42 -1.85
C ILE A 23 -4.75 3.92 -2.09
N LEU A 24 -4.58 4.30 -3.35
CA LEU A 24 -4.40 5.68 -3.74
C LEU A 24 -5.70 6.48 -3.59
N GLY A 25 -5.66 7.56 -2.82
CA GLY A 25 -6.74 8.53 -2.70
C GLY A 25 -6.68 9.62 -3.78
N GLU A 26 -5.68 10.49 -3.68
CA GLU A 26 -5.52 11.65 -4.57
C GLU A 26 -4.03 11.98 -4.77
N ILE A 27 -3.68 12.46 -5.97
CA ILE A 27 -2.39 13.09 -6.26
C ILE A 27 -2.66 14.53 -6.70
N ASN A 28 -2.03 15.50 -6.03
CA ASN A 28 -2.09 16.90 -6.41
C ASN A 28 -0.70 17.58 -6.24
N ALA A 29 -0.61 18.88 -6.55
CA ALA A 29 0.65 19.60 -6.49
C ALA A 29 1.27 19.66 -5.07
N SER A 30 0.46 19.56 -4.02
CA SER A 30 0.92 19.60 -2.63
C SER A 30 1.43 18.25 -2.15
N GLY A 31 0.87 17.14 -2.65
CA GLY A 31 1.24 15.81 -2.20
C GLY A 31 0.34 14.70 -2.69
N VAL A 32 0.44 13.58 -1.97
CA VAL A 32 -0.24 12.32 -2.28
C VAL A 32 -0.98 11.86 -1.05
N PHE A 33 -2.25 11.49 -1.23
CA PHE A 33 -3.08 10.86 -0.21
C PHE A 33 -3.12 9.36 -0.46
N ILE A 34 -2.72 8.56 0.53
CA ILE A 34 -2.71 7.09 0.47
C ILE A 34 -3.29 6.54 1.77
N ARG A 35 -4.26 5.65 1.67
CA ARG A 35 -4.66 4.83 2.81
C ARG A 35 -3.85 3.54 2.77
N GLY A 36 -2.95 3.33 3.71
CA GLY A 36 -1.97 2.24 3.59
C GLY A 36 -1.26 1.86 4.88
N ILE A 37 -0.23 1.04 4.72
CA ILE A 37 0.69 0.60 5.77
C ILE A 37 2.14 0.79 5.32
N ASP A 38 3.08 0.76 6.27
CA ASP A 38 4.49 0.54 5.93
C ASP A 38 4.65 -0.85 5.29
N LEU A 39 5.25 -0.91 4.11
CA LEU A 39 5.45 -2.15 3.37
C LEU A 39 6.29 -3.18 4.15
N SER A 40 7.18 -2.74 5.05
CA SER A 40 7.94 -3.65 5.93
C SER A 40 7.07 -4.38 6.95
N TYR A 41 5.88 -3.86 7.27
CA TYR A 41 4.90 -4.49 8.17
C TYR A 41 3.99 -5.49 7.46
N PHE A 42 4.07 -5.62 6.14
CA PHE A 42 3.11 -6.40 5.34
C PHE A 42 2.95 -7.86 5.79
N GLU A 43 4.06 -8.55 6.06
CA GLU A 43 4.02 -9.97 6.43
C GLU A 43 3.41 -10.18 7.82
N ASP A 44 3.81 -9.36 8.79
CA ASP A 44 3.26 -9.39 10.15
C ASP A 44 1.77 -9.03 10.12
N TRP A 45 1.38 -8.04 9.31
CA TRP A 45 -0.01 -7.64 9.11
C TRP A 45 -0.86 -8.79 8.56
N CYS A 46 -0.40 -9.47 7.50
CA CYS A 46 -1.07 -10.65 6.96
C CYS A 46 -1.17 -11.77 8.00
N SER A 47 -0.10 -12.04 8.74
CA SER A 47 -0.06 -13.07 9.78
C SER A 47 -1.07 -12.78 10.89
N SER A 48 -1.13 -11.55 11.39
CA SER A 48 -2.07 -11.18 12.45
C SER A 48 -3.53 -11.30 11.97
N ILE A 49 -3.84 -10.92 10.74
CA ILE A 49 -5.19 -11.10 10.16
C ILE A 49 -5.56 -12.59 10.10
N VAL A 50 -4.66 -13.46 9.61
CA VAL A 50 -4.94 -14.89 9.47
C VAL A 50 -5.15 -15.57 10.83
N ASN A 51 -4.44 -15.11 11.86
CA ASN A 51 -4.51 -15.68 13.20
C ASN A 51 -5.54 -15.00 14.12
N ASP A 52 -6.33 -14.05 13.61
CA ASP A 52 -7.29 -13.23 14.39
C ASP A 52 -6.62 -12.52 15.60
N GLU A 53 -5.38 -12.07 15.39
CA GLU A 53 -4.61 -11.32 16.38
C GLU A 53 -4.78 -9.80 16.17
N PRO A 54 -4.64 -8.98 17.23
CA PRO A 54 -4.65 -7.53 17.08
C PRO A 54 -3.56 -7.03 16.12
N PHE A 55 -3.92 -6.13 15.21
CA PHE A 55 -3.00 -5.52 14.24
C PHE A 55 -3.23 -4.00 14.12
N LEU A 56 -2.26 -3.30 13.51
CA LEU A 56 -2.41 -1.89 13.18
C LEU A 56 -3.21 -1.76 11.88
N PRO A 57 -4.36 -1.06 11.87
CA PRO A 57 -5.14 -0.85 10.65
C PRO A 57 -4.40 0.07 9.67
N MET A 58 -4.87 0.12 8.42
CA MET A 58 -4.36 1.11 7.48
C MET A 58 -4.57 2.52 8.02
N SER A 59 -3.59 3.38 7.77
CA SER A 59 -3.64 4.79 8.14
C SER A 59 -3.83 5.66 6.90
N GLU A 60 -4.53 6.79 7.06
CA GLU A 60 -4.66 7.83 6.05
C GLU A 60 -3.39 8.69 6.05
N TYR A 61 -2.53 8.51 5.05
CA TYR A 61 -1.30 9.28 4.87
C TYR A 61 -1.53 10.46 3.93
N PHE A 62 -1.13 11.65 4.37
CA PHE A 62 -0.75 12.73 3.47
C PHE A 62 0.78 12.77 3.38
N VAL A 63 1.31 12.59 2.18
CA VAL A 63 2.74 12.68 1.90
C VAL A 63 3.03 13.93 1.07
N PRO A 64 3.81 14.89 1.58
CA PRO A 64 4.22 16.06 0.81
C PRO A 64 4.95 15.65 -0.48
N MET A 65 4.67 16.34 -1.59
CA MET A 65 5.23 15.97 -2.90
C MET A 65 6.76 15.94 -2.90
N TRP A 66 7.41 16.81 -2.13
CA TRP A 66 8.87 16.87 -2.01
C TRP A 66 9.50 15.64 -1.34
N ARG A 67 8.72 14.76 -0.70
CA ARG A 67 9.18 13.48 -0.13
C ARG A 67 9.00 12.29 -1.06
N VAL A 68 8.21 12.44 -2.12
CA VAL A 68 7.84 11.33 -3.00
C VAL A 68 8.96 11.12 -4.01
N GLU A 69 9.66 9.99 -3.91
CA GLU A 69 10.66 9.62 -4.90
C GLU A 69 9.98 9.07 -6.16
N ARG A 70 9.00 8.18 -5.96
CA ARG A 70 8.13 7.64 -7.02
C ARG A 70 6.88 6.97 -6.44
N ILE A 71 5.86 6.83 -7.28
CA ILE A 71 4.69 5.98 -7.03
C ILE A 71 4.69 4.92 -8.13
N VAL A 72 4.50 3.67 -7.74
CA VAL A 72 4.42 2.52 -8.65
C VAL A 72 3.06 1.88 -8.45
N LEU A 73 2.40 1.50 -9.54
CA LEU A 73 1.19 0.69 -9.46
C LEU A 73 1.56 -0.70 -8.96
N ASP A 74 0.78 -1.26 -8.04
CA ASP A 74 0.97 -2.63 -7.57
C ASP A 74 0.40 -3.60 -8.62
N GLU A 75 1.21 -3.89 -9.65
CA GLU A 75 0.87 -4.82 -10.73
C GLU A 75 1.58 -6.16 -10.53
N GLY A 76 0.85 -7.24 -10.76
CA GLY A 76 1.35 -8.61 -10.79
C GLY A 76 1.09 -9.25 -12.14
N ASP A 77 1.80 -10.34 -12.42
CA ASP A 77 1.52 -11.25 -13.52
C ASP A 77 1.33 -12.68 -13.00
N GLU A 78 1.09 -13.64 -13.89
CA GLU A 78 0.87 -15.05 -13.53
C GLU A 78 2.06 -15.67 -12.77
N VAL A 79 3.27 -15.15 -12.97
CA VAL A 79 4.51 -15.67 -12.39
C VAL A 79 4.89 -14.91 -11.12
N ASN A 80 4.65 -13.59 -11.10
CA ASN A 80 5.03 -12.66 -10.05
C ASN A 80 3.77 -11.93 -9.53
N PRO A 81 3.10 -12.46 -8.49
CA PRO A 81 1.89 -11.85 -7.96
C PRO A 81 2.19 -10.49 -7.32
N SER A 82 1.26 -9.55 -7.48
CA SER A 82 1.32 -8.24 -6.80
C SER A 82 1.26 -8.40 -5.29
N MET A 83 1.54 -7.33 -4.53
CA MET A 83 1.36 -7.35 -3.08
C MET A 83 -0.12 -7.58 -2.72
N THR A 84 -1.04 -7.01 -3.51
CA THR A 84 -2.49 -7.18 -3.35
C THR A 84 -2.91 -8.62 -3.61
N ASP A 85 -2.36 -9.28 -4.64
CA ASP A 85 -2.62 -10.70 -4.93
C ASP A 85 -2.09 -11.59 -3.80
N GLN A 86 -0.90 -11.29 -3.30
CA GLN A 86 -0.30 -11.99 -2.17
C GLN A 86 -1.14 -11.83 -0.90
N PHE A 87 -1.65 -10.63 -0.63
CA PHE A 87 -2.55 -10.37 0.50
C PHE A 87 -3.82 -11.22 0.41
N LEU A 88 -4.50 -11.21 -0.74
CA LEU A 88 -5.70 -12.00 -0.99
C LEU A 88 -5.41 -13.49 -0.83
N LYS A 89 -4.31 -13.97 -1.38
CA LYS A 89 -3.91 -15.39 -1.29
C LYS A 89 -3.62 -15.83 0.15
N LYS A 90 -3.01 -14.97 0.97
CA LYS A 90 -2.65 -15.28 2.36
C LYS A 90 -3.86 -15.19 3.30
N THR A 91 -4.66 -14.13 3.18
CA THR A 91 -5.73 -13.79 4.14
C THR A 91 -7.11 -14.25 3.70
N GLY A 92 -7.31 -14.48 2.40
CA GLY A 92 -8.63 -14.71 1.81
C GLY A 92 -9.51 -13.45 1.72
N GLN A 93 -8.95 -12.26 2.01
CA GLN A 93 -9.69 -10.99 2.06
C GLN A 93 -9.14 -9.99 1.04
N LEU A 94 -9.96 -8.99 0.66
CA LEU A 94 -9.50 -7.90 -0.21
C LEU A 94 -8.75 -6.85 0.61
N MET A 95 -7.57 -6.44 0.13
CA MET A 95 -6.76 -5.44 0.83
C MET A 95 -7.49 -4.09 0.96
N SER A 96 -8.36 -3.75 0.01
CA SER A 96 -9.17 -2.52 0.02
C SER A 96 -10.22 -2.47 1.13
N ASP A 97 -10.52 -3.59 1.78
CA ASP A 97 -11.54 -3.65 2.84
C ASP A 97 -10.97 -3.32 4.22
N TYR A 98 -9.64 -3.17 4.32
CA TYR A 98 -8.90 -2.72 5.51
C TYR A 98 -8.40 -1.28 5.36
#